data_AF-C5LAS3-F1
#
_entry.id   AF-C5LAS3-F1
#
_cell.length_a   1.000
_cell.length_b   1.000
_cell.length_c   1.000
_cell.angle_alpha   90.00
_cell.angle_beta   90.00
_cell.angle_gamma   90.00
#
_symmetry.space_group_name_H-M   'P 1'
#
loop_
_entity.id
_entity.type
_entity.pdbx_description
1 polymer ?
#
loop_
_entity_poly.entity_id
_entity_poly.type
_entity_poly.pdbx_seq_one_letter_code
_entity_poly.pdbx_strand_id
1 'polypeptide(L)'
;MHALGIPTTRAAAVSVSFEDKVIRDINYDGNAKLEPTAVVVRLAETFLRFGSFEIFKSTDSITGRGGPSAGDTALLHKLVDFVINNYYEAECADIEETSVEKKCEKFFQAVVERTAKLVAKWQCVGFCHGVLNTDNMSIVGDTIDYGPFGFIEAFQRDYICNTSDTGGRYTYEAQPKICLWNCTKLAESLAPILDPGK
;
A
#
# COMPACT_ATOMS: atom_id res chain seq x y z
N MET A 1 5.69 -15.22 -2.52
CA MET A 1 4.70 -14.46 -3.31
C MET A 1 4.91 -14.59 -4.82
N HIS A 2 6.02 -14.10 -5.40
CA HIS A 2 6.23 -14.16 -6.87
C HIS A 2 6.15 -15.58 -7.44
N ALA A 3 6.83 -16.55 -6.83
CA ALA A 3 6.79 -17.96 -7.25
C ALA A 3 5.40 -18.62 -7.10
N LEU A 4 4.49 -18.02 -6.31
CA LEU A 4 3.10 -18.44 -6.17
C LEU A 4 2.17 -17.76 -7.20
N GLY A 5 2.71 -16.96 -8.12
CA GLY A 5 1.91 -16.18 -9.08
C GLY A 5 1.13 -15.02 -8.43
N ILE A 6 1.55 -14.56 -7.25
CA ILE A 6 0.94 -13.42 -6.55
C ILE A 6 1.77 -12.15 -6.82
N PRO A 7 1.15 -11.05 -7.31
CA PRO A 7 1.84 -9.79 -7.55
C PRO A 7 2.58 -9.29 -6.32
N THR A 8 3.82 -8.85 -6.51
CA THR A 8 4.73 -8.47 -5.42
C THR A 8 5.93 -7.70 -5.94
N THR A 9 6.42 -6.80 -5.09
CA THR A 9 7.81 -6.32 -5.18
C THR A 9 8.80 -7.50 -5.14
N ARG A 10 9.96 -7.34 -5.77
CA ARG A 10 11.02 -8.35 -5.88
C ARG A 10 12.21 -7.97 -5.02
N ALA A 11 12.89 -8.96 -4.45
CA ALA A 11 14.20 -8.78 -3.82
C ALA A 11 15.27 -9.28 -4.79
N ALA A 12 16.23 -8.42 -5.14
CA ALA A 12 17.32 -8.75 -6.05
C ALA A 12 18.57 -9.23 -5.30
N ALA A 13 18.90 -8.58 -4.19
CA ALA A 13 20.07 -8.90 -3.38
C ALA A 13 19.85 -8.49 -1.91
N VAL A 14 20.59 -9.13 -1.01
CA VAL A 14 20.70 -8.76 0.40
C VAL A 14 22.18 -8.65 0.74
N SER A 15 22.59 -7.53 1.32
CA SER A 15 23.93 -7.32 1.85
C SER A 15 23.85 -7.14 3.36
N VAL A 16 24.67 -7.87 4.11
CA VAL A 16 24.68 -7.86 5.58
C VAL A 16 26.03 -7.34 6.06
N SER A 17 26.02 -6.39 6.99
CA SER A 17 27.21 -5.96 7.74
C SER A 17 27.10 -6.46 9.17
N PHE A 18 28.04 -7.32 9.57
CA PHE A 18 28.15 -7.80 10.96
C PHE A 18 28.93 -6.84 11.86
N GLU A 19 29.67 -5.92 11.25
CA GLU A 19 30.43 -4.87 11.94
C GLU A 19 29.52 -3.70 12.31
N ASP A 20 28.67 -3.26 11.38
CA ASP A 20 27.68 -2.21 11.62
C ASP A 20 26.44 -2.79 12.30
N LYS A 21 26.13 -2.28 13.49
CA LYS A 21 25.01 -2.75 14.30
C LYS A 21 24.03 -1.64 14.62
N VAL A 22 22.76 -2.00 14.73
CA VAL A 22 21.67 -1.12 15.14
C VAL A 22 20.97 -1.71 16.35
N ILE A 23 20.55 -0.86 17.29
CA ILE A 23 19.75 -1.29 18.43
C ILE A 23 18.31 -1.50 17.93
N ARG A 24 17.78 -2.71 18.13
CA ARG A 24 16.40 -3.07 17.81
C ARG A 24 15.77 -3.86 18.94
N ASP A 25 14.48 -3.70 19.08
CA ASP A 25 13.62 -4.56 19.87
C ASP A 25 12.63 -5.20 18.88
N ILE A 26 12.96 -6.41 18.41
CA ILE A 26 12.19 -7.09 17.35
C ILE A 26 10.75 -7.38 17.81
N ASN A 27 10.58 -7.71 19.09
CA ASN A 27 9.29 -8.12 19.65
C ASN A 27 8.53 -6.97 20.31
N TYR A 28 9.15 -5.80 20.42
CA TYR A 28 8.61 -4.65 21.16
C TYR A 28 8.29 -4.98 22.63
N ASP A 29 9.11 -5.82 23.26
CA ASP A 29 8.92 -6.34 24.63
C ASP A 29 9.81 -5.66 25.70
N GLY A 30 10.57 -4.64 25.30
CA GLY A 30 11.51 -3.90 26.13
C GLY A 30 12.93 -4.49 26.13
N ASN A 31 13.18 -5.64 25.50
CA ASN A 31 14.48 -6.31 25.49
C ASN A 31 15.29 -5.97 24.22
N ALA A 32 15.66 -4.70 24.08
CA ALA A 32 16.45 -4.23 22.94
C ALA A 32 17.84 -4.88 22.87
N LYS A 33 18.28 -5.24 21.66
CA LYS A 33 19.58 -5.87 21.37
C LYS A 33 20.27 -5.18 20.19
N LEU A 34 21.59 -5.31 20.13
CA LEU A 34 22.37 -4.92 18.96
C LEU A 34 22.25 -5.99 17.88
N GLU A 35 21.78 -5.62 16.71
CA GLU A 35 21.62 -6.50 15.56
C GLU A 35 22.49 -6.06 14.38
N PRO A 36 23.03 -7.00 13.59
CA PRO A 36 23.66 -6.69 12.31
C PRO A 36 22.73 -5.87 11.41
N THR A 37 23.29 -4.89 10.72
CA THR A 37 22.55 -4.15 9.71
C THR A 37 22.52 -4.91 8.39
N ALA A 38 21.46 -4.73 7.63
CA ALA A 38 21.33 -5.29 6.30
C ALA A 38 20.62 -4.31 5.36
N VAL A 39 20.97 -4.38 4.08
CA VAL A 39 20.29 -3.66 3.00
C VAL A 39 19.73 -4.66 2.02
N VAL A 40 18.47 -4.49 1.66
CA VAL A 40 17.79 -5.28 0.62
C VAL A 40 17.60 -4.41 -0.62
N VAL A 41 18.06 -4.89 -1.77
CA VAL A 41 17.78 -4.25 -3.06
C VAL A 41 16.39 -4.69 -3.53
N ARG A 42 15.41 -3.79 -3.44
CA ARG A 42 14.03 -4.04 -3.85
C ARG A 42 13.78 -3.51 -5.26
N LEU A 43 13.13 -4.32 -6.09
CA LEU A 43 12.72 -3.96 -7.44
C LEU A 43 11.19 -3.99 -7.55
N ALA A 44 10.63 -3.01 -8.24
CA ALA A 44 9.22 -2.90 -8.56
C ALA A 44 9.08 -1.98 -9.79
N GLU A 45 7.97 -2.06 -10.51
CA GLU A 45 7.67 -1.08 -11.57
C GLU A 45 7.51 0.33 -10.98
N THR A 46 6.95 0.42 -9.77
CA THR A 46 6.83 1.66 -9.01
C THR A 46 6.78 1.40 -7.51
N PHE A 47 7.15 2.41 -6.73
CA PHE A 47 6.97 2.45 -5.26
C PHE A 47 5.89 3.44 -4.83
N LEU A 48 5.08 3.94 -5.78
CA LEU A 48 3.92 4.77 -5.46
C LEU A 48 2.88 3.94 -4.69
N ARG A 49 2.38 4.55 -3.61
CA ARG A 49 1.48 3.92 -2.63
C ARG A 49 0.18 4.72 -2.58
N PHE A 50 -0.86 4.21 -1.93
CA PHE A 50 -2.07 5.01 -1.69
C PHE A 50 -1.73 6.25 -0.85
N GLY A 51 -0.86 6.09 0.16
CA GLY A 51 -0.33 7.20 0.96
C GLY A 51 0.40 8.29 0.14
N SER A 52 0.91 7.98 -1.05
CA SER A 52 1.50 8.98 -1.96
C SER A 52 0.46 9.98 -2.49
N PHE A 53 -0.83 9.61 -2.50
CA PHE A 53 -1.92 10.51 -2.86
C PHE A 53 -2.49 11.22 -1.63
N GLU A 54 -2.38 10.62 -0.44
CA GLU A 54 -2.90 11.21 0.80
C GLU A 54 -2.13 12.46 1.24
N ILE A 55 -0.88 12.65 0.80
CA ILE A 55 -0.10 13.87 1.11
C ILE A 55 -0.72 15.15 0.52
N PHE A 56 -1.64 15.01 -0.43
CA PHE A 56 -2.38 16.12 -1.06
C PHE A 56 -3.69 16.46 -0.34
N LYS A 57 -4.14 15.62 0.59
CA LYS A 57 -5.34 15.90 1.41
C LYS A 57 -5.18 17.25 2.10
N SER A 58 -6.31 17.94 2.27
CA SER A 58 -6.35 19.16 3.07
C SER A 58 -5.87 18.89 4.50
N THR A 59 -5.38 19.94 5.15
CA THR A 59 -4.98 19.88 6.55
C THR A 59 -6.12 19.34 7.41
N ASP A 60 -5.83 18.33 8.20
CA ASP A 60 -6.78 17.70 9.11
C ASP A 60 -7.30 18.74 10.12
N SER A 61 -8.62 18.92 10.15
CA SER A 61 -9.26 19.99 10.91
C SER A 61 -9.19 19.80 12.43
N ILE A 62 -8.94 18.57 12.89
CA ILE A 62 -8.89 18.22 14.32
C ILE A 62 -7.47 18.40 14.85
N THR A 63 -6.48 17.86 14.14
CA THR A 63 -5.07 17.81 14.56
C THR A 63 -4.24 18.98 14.04
N GLY A 64 -4.75 19.71 13.04
CA GLY A 64 -4.02 20.78 12.36
C GLY A 64 -2.85 20.28 11.50
N ARG A 65 -2.74 18.97 11.25
CA ARG A 65 -1.64 18.36 10.50
C ARG A 65 -2.00 18.26 9.02
N GLY A 66 -1.07 18.63 8.16
CA GLY A 66 -1.16 18.46 6.71
C GLY A 66 0.06 17.72 6.18
N GLY A 67 -0.11 17.02 5.05
CA GLY A 67 1.02 16.48 4.30
C GLY A 67 1.86 17.60 3.67
N PRO A 68 3.06 17.27 3.16
CA PRO A 68 3.95 18.25 2.52
C PRO A 68 3.37 18.91 1.25
N SER A 69 2.27 18.40 0.71
CA SER A 69 1.60 18.89 -0.51
C SER A 69 0.11 19.17 -0.29
N ALA A 70 -0.29 19.42 0.96
CA ALA A 70 -1.70 19.60 1.32
C ALA A 70 -2.37 20.69 0.47
N GLY A 71 -3.46 20.34 -0.22
CA GLY A 71 -4.23 21.25 -1.07
C GLY A 71 -3.60 21.58 -2.43
N ASP A 72 -2.45 21.00 -2.79
CA ASP A 72 -1.84 21.18 -4.11
C ASP A 72 -2.51 20.27 -5.16
N THR A 73 -3.72 20.66 -5.56
CA THR A 73 -4.51 19.94 -6.56
C THR A 73 -3.80 19.86 -7.91
N ALA A 74 -3.05 20.91 -8.29
CA ALA A 74 -2.31 20.91 -9.56
C ALA A 74 -1.22 19.82 -9.60
N LEU A 75 -0.51 19.61 -8.50
CA LEU A 75 0.47 18.52 -8.40
C LEU A 75 -0.20 17.14 -8.28
N LEU A 76 -1.35 17.04 -7.61
CA LEU A 76 -2.16 15.82 -7.60
C LEU A 76 -2.57 15.38 -9.02
N HIS A 77 -3.06 16.31 -9.86
CA HIS A 77 -3.36 16.04 -11.27
C HIS A 77 -2.14 15.48 -12.01
N LYS A 78 -0.96 16.11 -11.86
CA LYS A 78 0.28 15.63 -12.48
C LYS A 78 0.66 14.22 -12.01
N LEU A 79 0.48 13.91 -10.73
CA LEU A 79 0.75 12.57 -10.21
C LEU A 79 -0.21 11.53 -10.81
N VAL A 80 -1.51 11.86 -10.89
CA VAL A 80 -2.52 10.97 -11.47
C VAL A 80 -2.23 10.74 -12.96
N ASP A 81 -1.97 11.80 -13.73
CA ASP A 81 -1.60 11.70 -15.14
C ASP A 81 -0.34 10.85 -15.33
N PHE A 82 0.70 11.07 -14.50
CA PHE A 82 1.91 10.26 -14.52
C PHE A 82 1.61 8.78 -14.26
N VAL A 83 0.80 8.45 -13.25
CA VAL A 83 0.46 7.07 -12.91
C VAL A 83 -0.35 6.41 -14.02
N ILE A 84 -1.31 7.13 -14.59
CA ILE A 84 -2.14 6.63 -15.68
C ILE A 84 -1.27 6.32 -16.89
N ASN A 85 -0.49 7.30 -17.35
CA ASN A 85 0.31 7.16 -18.57
C ASN A 85 1.38 6.07 -18.49
N ASN A 86 1.86 5.73 -17.28
CA ASN A 86 2.93 4.73 -17.12
C ASN A 86 2.43 3.33 -16.74
N TYR A 87 1.30 3.21 -16.04
CA TYR A 87 0.87 1.93 -15.44
C TYR A 87 -0.59 1.53 -15.71
N TYR A 88 -1.39 2.45 -16.27
CA TYR A 88 -2.83 2.27 -16.53
C TYR A 88 -3.28 2.82 -17.89
N GLU A 89 -2.35 2.99 -18.84
CA GLU A 89 -2.66 3.55 -20.17
C GLU A 89 -3.65 2.63 -20.90
N ALA A 90 -3.42 1.32 -20.84
CA ALA A 90 -4.29 0.33 -21.48
C ALA A 90 -5.72 0.35 -20.93
N GLU A 91 -5.90 0.53 -19.61
CA GLU A 91 -7.22 0.63 -18.97
C GLU A 91 -7.97 1.92 -19.32
N CYS A 92 -7.25 2.96 -19.76
CA CYS A 92 -7.82 4.28 -20.10
C CYS A 92 -7.81 4.59 -21.60
N ALA A 93 -7.38 3.66 -22.46
CA ALA A 93 -7.12 3.91 -23.88
C ALA A 93 -8.36 4.40 -24.67
N ASP A 94 -9.55 3.93 -24.30
CA ASP A 94 -10.82 4.28 -24.97
C ASP A 94 -11.43 5.61 -24.46
N ILE A 95 -10.75 6.32 -23.56
CA ILE A 95 -11.25 7.54 -22.94
C ILE A 95 -10.58 8.74 -23.59
N GLU A 96 -11.39 9.66 -24.12
CA GLU A 96 -10.92 10.92 -24.68
C GLU A 96 -10.00 11.67 -23.72
N GLU A 97 -8.93 12.27 -24.25
CA GLU A 97 -7.91 12.94 -23.44
C GLU A 97 -8.46 14.08 -22.59
N THR A 98 -9.49 14.76 -23.07
CA THR A 98 -10.18 15.86 -22.38
C THR A 98 -11.05 15.41 -21.21
N SER A 99 -11.32 14.10 -21.05
CA SER A 99 -12.19 13.56 -20.00
C SER A 99 -11.41 13.10 -18.76
N VAL A 100 -10.75 14.03 -18.08
CA VAL A 100 -9.86 13.76 -16.93
C VAL A 100 -10.58 13.01 -15.81
N GLU A 101 -11.82 13.37 -15.50
CA GLU A 101 -12.63 12.74 -14.46
C GLU A 101 -12.90 11.28 -14.77
N LYS A 102 -13.26 10.97 -16.03
CA LYS A 102 -13.52 9.61 -16.49
C LYS A 102 -12.24 8.76 -16.49
N LYS A 103 -11.10 9.35 -16.88
CA LYS A 103 -9.79 8.68 -16.79
C LYS A 103 -9.45 8.35 -15.34
N CYS A 104 -9.64 9.31 -14.43
CA CYS A 104 -9.43 9.09 -13.00
C CYS A 104 -10.38 8.01 -12.44
N GLU A 105 -11.64 8.00 -12.84
CA GLU A 105 -12.63 6.97 -12.46
C GLU A 105 -12.19 5.57 -12.92
N LYS A 106 -11.75 5.43 -14.19
CA LYS A 106 -11.30 4.14 -14.73
C LYS A 106 -9.99 3.67 -14.13
N PHE A 107 -9.05 4.58 -13.92
CA PHE A 107 -7.85 4.33 -13.13
C PHE A 107 -8.20 3.80 -11.73
N PHE A 108 -9.09 4.50 -11.00
CA PHE A 108 -9.49 4.08 -9.66
C PHE A 108 -10.19 2.72 -9.68
N GLN A 109 -11.08 2.46 -10.64
CA GLN A 109 -11.71 1.16 -10.84
C GLN A 109 -10.64 0.05 -11.00
N ALA A 110 -9.64 0.27 -11.85
CA ALA A 110 -8.56 -0.70 -12.07
C ALA A 110 -7.73 -0.95 -10.79
N VAL A 111 -7.44 0.09 -10.00
CA VAL A 111 -6.75 -0.05 -8.70
C VAL A 111 -7.57 -0.91 -7.73
N VAL A 112 -8.89 -0.67 -7.65
CA VAL A 112 -9.80 -1.46 -6.79
C VAL A 112 -9.82 -2.92 -7.23
N GLU A 113 -9.95 -3.19 -8.53
CA GLU A 113 -9.94 -4.55 -9.06
C GLU A 113 -8.62 -5.29 -8.81
N ARG A 114 -7.48 -4.62 -9.02
CA ARG A 114 -6.15 -5.19 -8.75
C ARG A 114 -5.99 -5.49 -7.25
N THR A 115 -6.41 -4.58 -6.38
CA THR A 115 -6.36 -4.76 -4.91
C THR A 115 -7.26 -5.90 -4.45
N ALA A 116 -8.48 -6.01 -4.98
CA ALA A 116 -9.41 -7.09 -4.66
C ALA A 116 -8.86 -8.46 -5.09
N LYS A 117 -8.29 -8.56 -6.30
CA LYS A 117 -7.62 -9.77 -6.79
C LYS A 117 -6.40 -10.13 -5.93
N LEU A 118 -5.63 -9.14 -5.49
CA LEU A 118 -4.45 -9.35 -4.64
C LEU A 118 -4.84 -9.94 -3.28
N VAL A 119 -5.77 -9.30 -2.56
CA VAL A 119 -6.19 -9.80 -1.24
C VAL A 119 -6.89 -11.14 -1.35
N ALA A 120 -7.66 -11.40 -2.41
CA ALA A 120 -8.21 -12.73 -2.66
C ALA A 120 -7.12 -13.80 -2.79
N LYS A 121 -6.04 -13.51 -3.52
CA LYS A 121 -4.87 -14.41 -3.60
C LYS A 121 -4.21 -14.62 -2.24
N TRP A 122 -4.09 -13.58 -1.40
CA TRP A 122 -3.58 -13.72 -0.04
C TRP A 122 -4.43 -14.68 0.80
N GLN A 123 -5.76 -14.53 0.73
CA GLN A 123 -6.68 -15.47 1.41
C GLN A 123 -6.59 -16.89 0.85
N CYS A 124 -6.29 -17.09 -0.44
CA CYS A 124 -6.15 -18.45 -1.00
C CYS A 124 -4.90 -19.19 -0.50
N VAL A 125 -3.84 -18.47 -0.13
CA VAL A 125 -2.56 -19.07 0.30
C VAL A 125 -2.28 -18.93 1.80
N GLY A 126 -3.26 -18.44 2.57
CA GLY A 126 -3.09 -18.22 4.00
C GLY A 126 -2.05 -17.13 4.34
N PHE A 127 -1.81 -16.16 3.45
CA PHE A 127 -0.88 -15.07 3.71
C PHE A 127 -1.55 -13.97 4.53
N CYS A 128 -0.93 -13.56 5.64
CA CYS A 128 -1.31 -12.44 6.47
C CYS A 128 -0.22 -11.37 6.45
N HIS A 129 -0.55 -10.15 6.03
CA HIS A 129 0.41 -9.06 5.83
C HIS A 129 0.83 -8.38 7.14
N GLY A 130 -0.11 -8.20 8.08
CA GLY A 130 0.14 -7.66 9.42
C GLY A 130 0.28 -6.14 9.54
N VAL A 131 0.45 -5.40 8.43
CA VAL A 131 0.58 -3.92 8.44
C VAL A 131 -0.04 -3.31 7.18
N LEU A 132 -1.37 -3.39 7.05
CA LEU A 132 -2.11 -2.84 5.92
C LEU A 132 -2.48 -1.35 6.12
N ASN A 133 -1.49 -0.54 6.50
CA ASN A 133 -1.63 0.92 6.44
C ASN A 133 -1.71 1.38 4.98
N THR A 134 -2.27 2.56 4.70
CA THR A 134 -2.43 3.11 3.35
C THR A 134 -1.10 3.37 2.64
N ASP A 135 -0.05 3.68 3.38
CA ASP A 135 1.31 3.76 2.86
C ASP A 135 1.88 2.39 2.47
N ASN A 136 1.34 1.27 2.93
CA ASN A 136 1.72 -0.08 2.49
C ASN A 136 0.81 -0.67 1.40
N MET A 137 -0.04 0.16 0.78
CA MET A 137 -0.86 -0.25 -0.35
C MET A 137 -0.23 0.23 -1.66
N SER A 138 0.28 -0.70 -2.47
CA SER A 138 0.86 -0.37 -3.78
C SER A 138 -0.21 0.16 -4.74
N ILE A 139 0.11 1.24 -5.47
CA ILE A 139 -0.81 1.78 -6.47
C ILE A 139 -1.02 0.85 -7.66
N VAL A 140 -0.11 -0.11 -7.90
CA VAL A 140 -0.22 -1.09 -9.00
C VAL A 140 -0.73 -2.46 -8.55
N GLY A 141 -1.08 -2.63 -7.27
CA GLY A 141 -1.63 -3.89 -6.74
C GLY A 141 -0.57 -4.96 -6.46
N ASP A 142 0.66 -4.55 -6.12
CA ASP A 142 1.71 -5.45 -5.64
C ASP A 142 1.69 -5.63 -4.12
N THR A 143 2.02 -6.84 -3.64
CA THR A 143 2.42 -7.04 -2.25
C THR A 143 3.73 -6.26 -1.98
N ILE A 144 3.71 -5.37 -0.99
CA ILE A 144 4.81 -4.44 -0.67
C ILE A 144 5.00 -4.33 0.85
N ASP A 145 6.20 -4.00 1.30
CA ASP A 145 6.56 -3.85 2.73
C ASP A 145 6.30 -5.07 3.61
N TYR A 146 7.11 -6.11 3.34
CA TYR A 146 7.24 -7.28 4.20
C TYR A 146 7.92 -6.92 5.53
N GLY A 147 7.09 -6.71 6.56
CA GLY A 147 7.53 -6.58 7.96
C GLY A 147 7.09 -7.80 8.78
N PRO A 148 6.15 -7.65 9.72
CA PRO A 148 5.63 -8.77 10.52
C PRO A 148 4.54 -9.53 9.76
N PHE A 149 4.87 -10.10 8.61
CA PHE A 149 3.96 -10.97 7.84
C PHE A 149 4.02 -12.42 8.36
N GLY A 150 3.00 -13.21 8.06
CA GLY A 150 2.99 -14.64 8.35
C GLY A 150 2.18 -15.44 7.35
N PHE A 151 2.61 -16.67 7.07
CA PHE A 151 1.74 -17.67 6.43
C PHE A 151 1.10 -18.51 7.54
N ILE A 152 -0.21 -18.70 7.46
CA ILE A 152 -0.95 -19.50 8.43
C ILE A 152 -0.53 -20.97 8.28
N GLU A 153 -0.02 -21.56 9.36
CA GLU A 153 0.31 -22.99 9.40
C GLU A 153 -0.94 -23.83 9.68
N ALA A 154 -1.54 -23.66 10.86
CA ALA A 154 -2.84 -24.24 11.21
C ALA A 154 -3.93 -23.19 11.00
N PHE A 155 -4.97 -23.55 10.24
CA PHE A 155 -6.02 -22.59 9.87
C PHE A 155 -6.64 -21.91 11.10
N GLN A 156 -6.44 -20.60 11.17
CA GLN A 156 -7.00 -19.74 12.21
C GLN A 156 -7.46 -18.43 11.56
N ARG A 157 -8.77 -18.15 11.66
CA ARG A 157 -9.37 -16.99 10.99
C ARG A 157 -8.92 -15.66 11.57
N ASP A 158 -8.83 -15.60 12.89
CA ASP A 158 -8.40 -14.44 13.67
C ASP A 158 -6.87 -14.40 13.88
N TYR A 159 -6.10 -15.09 13.03
CA TYR A 159 -4.64 -15.08 13.11
C TYR A 159 -4.07 -13.66 12.98
N ILE A 160 -3.25 -13.27 13.95
CA ILE A 160 -2.51 -12.00 14.00
C ILE A 160 -1.02 -12.32 13.85
N CYS A 161 -0.41 -11.91 12.73
CA CYS A 161 1.03 -12.08 12.52
C CYS A 161 1.87 -10.95 13.12
N ASN A 162 1.26 -9.80 13.40
CA ASN A 162 1.95 -8.63 13.95
C ASN A 162 1.75 -8.52 15.46
N THR A 163 2.82 -8.71 16.23
CA THR A 163 2.80 -8.61 17.70
C THR A 163 2.39 -7.23 18.22
N SER A 164 2.56 -6.18 17.41
CA SER A 164 2.14 -4.81 17.75
C SER A 164 0.66 -4.54 17.46
N ASP A 165 -0.04 -5.43 16.75
CA ASP A 165 -1.47 -5.31 16.45
C ASP A 165 -2.33 -5.91 17.58
N THR A 166 -2.23 -5.32 18.77
CA THR A 166 -2.97 -5.78 19.97
C THR A 166 -4.49 -5.69 19.83
N GLY A 167 -4.99 -4.87 18.89
CA GLY A 167 -6.40 -4.72 18.58
C GLY A 167 -6.92 -5.63 17.47
N GLY A 168 -6.07 -6.42 16.83
CA GLY A 168 -6.46 -7.33 15.73
C GLY A 168 -6.99 -6.62 14.49
N ARG A 169 -6.51 -5.40 14.20
CA ARG A 169 -6.91 -4.61 13.03
C ARG A 169 -6.56 -5.31 11.72
N TYR A 170 -5.43 -6.00 11.67
CA TYR A 170 -4.85 -6.64 10.48
C TYR A 170 -4.83 -8.16 10.60
N THR A 171 -5.81 -8.74 11.30
CA THR A 171 -6.05 -10.19 11.29
C THR A 171 -6.22 -10.71 9.87
N TYR A 172 -5.92 -12.00 9.69
CA TYR A 172 -6.10 -12.67 8.41
C TYR A 172 -7.52 -12.53 7.82
N GLU A 173 -8.56 -12.71 8.64
CA GLU A 173 -9.95 -12.53 8.20
C GLU A 173 -10.29 -11.06 7.87
N ALA A 174 -9.64 -10.09 8.51
CA ALA A 174 -9.92 -8.67 8.30
C ALA A 174 -9.32 -8.10 7.00
N GLN A 175 -8.30 -8.73 6.41
CA GLN A 175 -7.56 -8.17 5.27
C GLN A 175 -8.47 -7.68 4.12
N PRO A 176 -9.49 -8.43 3.65
CA PRO A 176 -10.37 -7.94 2.59
C PRO A 176 -11.12 -6.65 2.96
N LYS A 177 -11.61 -6.56 4.20
CA LYS A 177 -12.32 -5.37 4.70
C LYS A 177 -11.38 -4.17 4.86
N ILE A 178 -10.15 -4.41 5.30
CA ILE A 178 -9.12 -3.37 5.41
C ILE A 178 -8.69 -2.87 4.03
N CYS A 179 -8.50 -3.77 3.05
CA CYS A 179 -8.21 -3.38 1.67
C CYS A 179 -9.32 -2.50 1.08
N LEU A 180 -10.60 -2.85 1.30
CA LEU A 180 -11.72 -2.00 0.93
C LEU A 180 -11.65 -0.62 1.59
N TRP A 181 -11.40 -0.59 2.90
CA TRP A 181 -11.25 0.68 3.63
C TRP A 181 -10.11 1.54 3.08
N ASN A 182 -8.97 0.92 2.74
CA ASN A 182 -7.83 1.61 2.13
C ASN A 182 -8.17 2.15 0.72
N CYS A 183 -8.93 1.41 -0.09
CA CYS A 183 -9.42 1.91 -1.37
C CYS A 183 -10.35 3.12 -1.19
N THR A 184 -11.20 3.13 -0.15
CA THR A 184 -12.00 4.32 0.19
C THR A 184 -11.11 5.50 0.57
N LYS A 185 -10.02 5.28 1.32
CA LYS A 185 -9.07 6.35 1.67
C LYS A 185 -8.36 6.92 0.45
N LEU A 186 -8.06 6.09 -0.55
CA LEU A 186 -7.54 6.54 -1.84
C LEU A 186 -8.58 7.37 -2.61
N ALA A 187 -9.85 6.92 -2.65
CA ALA A 187 -10.92 7.66 -3.31
C ALA A 187 -11.10 9.07 -2.71
N GLU A 188 -11.01 9.20 -1.39
CA GLU A 188 -11.03 10.51 -0.70
C GLU A 188 -9.88 11.42 -1.16
N SER A 189 -8.68 10.87 -1.42
CA SER A 189 -7.55 11.64 -1.96
C SER A 189 -7.77 12.09 -3.41
N LEU A 190 -8.54 11.32 -4.18
CA LEU A 190 -8.84 11.60 -5.60
C LEU A 190 -10.08 12.49 -5.77
N ALA A 191 -10.83 12.75 -4.70
CA ALA A 191 -12.05 13.54 -4.73
C ALA A 191 -11.90 14.92 -5.41
N PRO A 192 -10.80 15.68 -5.24
CA PRO A 192 -10.63 16.96 -5.94
C PRO A 192 -10.63 16.85 -7.47
N ILE A 193 -10.34 15.66 -8.02
CA ILE A 193 -10.39 15.38 -9.46
C ILE A 193 -11.75 14.78 -9.84
N LEU A 194 -12.29 13.86 -9.03
CA LEU A 194 -13.52 13.12 -9.35
C LEU A 194 -14.79 13.94 -9.17
N ASP A 195 -14.79 14.91 -8.25
CA ASP A 195 -15.93 15.79 -7.96
C ASP A 195 -15.43 17.22 -7.66
N PRO A 196 -14.89 17.94 -8.66
CA PRO A 196 -14.30 19.27 -8.47
C PRO A 196 -15.29 20.36 -8.04
N GLY A 197 -16.59 20.02 -7.91
CA GLY A 197 -17.68 20.92 -7.52
C GLY A 197 -18.15 20.77 -6.06
N LYS A 198 -17.50 19.95 -5.24
CA LYS A 198 -17.75 19.82 -3.80
C LYS A 198 -16.54 20.15 -2.94
#